data_AF-A0A2V7MUQ4-F1
#
_entry.id   AF-A0A2V7MUQ4-F1
#
_cell.length_a   1.000
_cell.length_b   1.000
_cell.length_c   1.000
_cell.angle_alpha   90.00
_cell.angle_beta   90.00
_cell.angle_gamma   90.00
#
_symmetry.space_group_name_H-M   'P 1'
#
loop_
_entity.id
_entity.type
_entity.pdbx_description
1 polymer ?
#
loop_
_entity_poly.entity_id
_entity_poly.type
_entity_poly.pdbx_seq_one_letter_code
_entity_poly.pdbx_strand_id
1 'polypeptide(L)' 'MSEIHCHACGGFIIDPAGVSYRLPSAAAVTAAPRSGLCVCHQSVVYGPPPGYLSLPAFPASIALRAMAARN' A
#
# COMPACT_ATOMS: atom_id res chain seq x y z
N MET A 1 15.66 4.88 -2.41
CA MET A 1 14.38 4.89 -3.13
C MET A 1 13.62 3.66 -2.69
N SER A 2 12.44 3.82 -2.09
CA SER A 2 11.59 2.67 -1.73
C SER A 2 11.10 2.00 -3.00
N GLU A 3 11.46 0.73 -3.20
CA GLU A 3 10.95 -0.07 -4.31
C GLU A 3 9.45 -0.33 -4.11
N ILE A 4 8.62 0.17 -5.02
CA ILE A 4 7.15 0.00 -4.96
C ILE A 4 6.75 -1.06 -5.99
N HIS A 5 6.10 -2.12 -5.51
CA HIS A 5 5.56 -3.17 -6.35
C HIS A 5 4.04 -3.06 -6.46
N CYS A 6 3.50 -3.37 -7.63
CA CYS A 6 2.07 -3.47 -7.85
C CYS A 6 1.54 -4.73 -7.16
N HIS A 7 0.56 -4.63 -6.26
CA HIS A 7 -0.02 -5.82 -5.64
C HIS A 7 -0.95 -6.59 -6.56
N ALA A 8 -1.32 -6.04 -7.73
CA ALA A 8 -2.12 -6.77 -8.71
C ALA A 8 -1.29 -7.77 -9.52
N CYS A 9 -0.06 -7.41 -9.90
CA CYS A 9 0.80 -8.24 -10.77
C CYS A 9 2.20 -8.55 -10.20
N GLY A 10 2.56 -7.97 -9.06
CA GLY A 10 3.87 -8.09 -8.42
C GLY A 10 4.98 -7.27 -9.07
N GLY A 11 4.72 -6.65 -10.22
CA GLY A 11 5.74 -5.96 -11.01
C GLY A 11 6.19 -4.63 -10.40
N PHE A 12 7.38 -4.20 -10.79
CA PHE A 12 7.98 -2.94 -10.36
C PHE A 12 7.28 -1.73 -10.99
N ILE A 13 6.90 -0.75 -10.17
CA ILE A 13 6.24 0.47 -10.64
C ILE A 13 7.30 1.54 -10.93
N ILE A 14 7.42 1.92 -12.21
CA ILE A 14 8.34 2.97 -12.66
C ILE A 14 7.70 4.36 -12.69
N ASP A 15 6.38 4.42 -12.86
CA ASP A 15 5.61 5.66 -12.89
C ASP A 15 4.59 5.68 -11.75
N PRO A 16 4.83 6.46 -10.67
CA PRO A 16 3.91 6.55 -9.56
C PRO A 16 2.64 7.34 -9.88
N ALA A 17 2.58 8.11 -10.99
CA ALA A 17 1.41 8.91 -11.34
C ALA A 17 0.16 8.06 -11.64
N GLY A 18 0.35 6.82 -12.09
CA GLY A 18 -0.72 5.84 -12.35
C GLY A 18 -1.10 4.96 -11.16
N VAL A 19 -0.56 5.22 -9.95
CA VAL A 19 -0.78 4.36 -8.79
C VAL A 19 -2.09 4.66 -8.09
N SER A 20 -2.96 3.67 -8.03
CA SER A 20 -4.14 3.65 -7.18
C SER A 20 -3.80 3.11 -5.81
N TYR A 21 -3.64 4.01 -4.85
CA TYR A 21 -3.53 3.65 -3.43
C TYR A 21 -4.90 3.24 -2.89
N ARG A 22 -4.99 2.04 -2.35
CA ARG A 22 -6.23 1.50 -1.75
C ARG A 22 -5.95 0.99 -0.34
N LEU A 23 -6.98 0.98 0.51
CA LEU A 23 -6.89 0.26 1.78
C LEU A 23 -6.97 -1.25 1.52
N PRO A 24 -6.11 -2.06 2.15
CA PRO A 24 -6.22 -3.51 2.06
C PRO A 24 -7.53 -3.95 2.72
N SER A 25 -8.38 -4.65 1.98
CA SER A 25 -9.48 -5.43 2.57
C SER A 25 -8.91 -6.72 3.16
N ALA A 26 -9.55 -7.29 4.20
CA ALA A 26 -9.12 -8.56 4.80
C ALA A 26 -9.02 -9.74 3.80
N ALA A 27 -9.72 -9.65 2.66
CA ALA A 27 -9.68 -10.63 1.57
C ALA A 27 -8.77 -10.23 0.39
N ALA A 28 -7.98 -9.16 0.52
CA ALA A 28 -7.10 -8.72 -0.57
C ALA A 28 -5.96 -9.73 -0.76
N VAL A 29 -5.93 -10.38 -1.92
CA VAL A 29 -4.81 -11.22 -2.34
C VAL A 29 -3.78 -10.33 -3.02
N THR A 30 -2.56 -10.32 -2.50
CA THR A 30 -1.44 -9.61 -3.12
C THR A 30 -0.62 -10.55 -3.98
N ALA A 31 -0.28 -10.11 -5.19
CA ALA A 31 0.67 -10.81 -6.04
C ALA A 31 2.07 -10.74 -5.42
N ALA A 32 2.81 -11.84 -5.53
CA ALA A 32 4.19 -11.90 -5.07
C ALA A 32 5.07 -10.91 -5.86
N PRO A 33 5.94 -10.14 -5.21
CA PRO A 33 6.87 -9.25 -5.89
C PRO A 33 7.73 -9.99 -6.90
N ARG A 34 7.88 -9.42 -8.09
CA ARG A 34 8.74 -9.94 -9.15
C ARG A 34 9.67 -8.85 -9.68
N SER A 35 10.81 -9.27 -10.21
CA SER A 35 11.82 -8.38 -10.81
C SER A 35 11.43 -7.78 -12.16
N GLY A 36 10.24 -8.10 -12.68
CA GLY A 36 9.73 -7.55 -13.94
C GLY A 36 8.98 -6.24 -13.75
N LEU A 37 8.95 -5.41 -14.79
CA LEU A 37 8.16 -4.17 -14.80
C LEU A 37 6.65 -4.45 -14.67
N CYS A 38 5.94 -3.53 -14.02
CA CYS A 38 4.49 -3.50 -13.98
C CYS A 38 3.95 -3.19 -15.38
N VAL A 39 3.08 -4.06 -15.88
CA VAL A 39 2.40 -3.92 -17.20
C VAL A 39 0.89 -3.67 -17.04
N CYS A 40 0.44 -3.41 -15.81
CA CYS A 40 -0.96 -3.08 -15.55
C CYS A 40 -1.29 -1.69 -16.08
N HIS A 41 -2.46 -1.54 -16.70
CA HIS A 41 -3.00 -0.23 -17.07
C HIS A 41 -3.16 0.70 -15.86
N GLN A 42 -3.46 0.12 -14.69
CA GLN A 42 -3.51 0.84 -13.43
C GLN A 42 -2.79 0.03 -12.35
N SER A 43 -1.68 0.56 -11.83
CA SER A 43 -0.94 -0.05 -10.72
C SER A 43 -1.71 0.12 -9.41
N VAL A 44 -1.84 -0.95 -8.64
CA VAL A 44 -2.53 -0.93 -7.33
C VAL A 44 -1.52 -1.13 -6.23
N VAL A 45 -1.49 -0.22 -5.27
CA VAL A 45 -0.66 -0.30 -4.06
C VAL A 45 -1.58 -0.24 -2.85
N TYR A 46 -1.37 -1.13 -1.88
CA TYR A 46 -2.14 -1.16 -0.66
C TYR A 46 -1.36 -0.41 0.41
N GLY A 47 -2.04 0.51 1.07
CA GLY A 47 -1.44 1.35 2.10
C GLY A 47 -1.45 2.83 1.75
N PRO A 48 -1.02 3.67 2.70
CA PRO A 48 -1.04 5.11 2.55
C PRO A 48 -0.04 5.59 1.48
N PRO A 49 -0.38 6.63 0.71
CA PRO A 49 0.57 7.21 -0.24
C PRO A 49 1.81 7.77 0.49
N PRO A 50 2.97 7.82 -0.18
CA PRO A 50 4.16 8.44 0.38
C PRO A 50 3.86 9.91 0.73
N GLY A 51 4.16 10.31 1.97
CA GLY A 51 3.84 11.64 2.50
C GLY A 51 2.54 11.71 3.32
N TYR A 52 1.73 10.65 3.35
CA TYR A 52 0.52 10.61 4.20
C TYR A 52 0.84 10.71 5.69
N LEU A 53 1.94 10.09 6.15
CA LEU A 53 2.41 10.18 7.53
C LEU A 53 3.03 11.55 7.89
N SER A 54 3.27 12.40 6.89
CA SER A 54 3.80 13.75 7.08
C SER A 54 2.68 14.80 7.21
N LEU A 55 1.41 14.41 7.05
CA LEU A 55 0.27 15.28 7.32
C LEU A 55 -0.05 15.29 8.83
N PRO A 56 -0.10 16.45 9.49
CA PRO A 56 -0.30 16.58 10.93
C PRO A 56 -1.73 16.25 11.42
N ALA A 57 -2.56 15.60 10.60
CA ALA A 57 -4.00 15.47 10.83
C ALA A 57 -4.52 14.04 11.05
N PHE A 58 -3.68 13.00 11.01
CA PHE A 58 -4.14 11.64 11.32
C PHE A 58 -3.70 11.22 12.72
N PRO A 59 -4.62 11.10 13.69
CA PRO A 59 -4.27 10.62 15.01
C PRO A 59 -3.82 9.16 14.88
N ALA A 60 -2.60 8.88 15.33
CA ALA A 60 -1.99 7.55 15.42
C ALA A 60 -2.77 6.55 16.34
N SER A 61 -3.97 6.92 16.78
CA SER A 61 -4.79 6.23 17.78
C SER A 61 -5.53 4.99 17.26
N ILE A 62 -5.60 4.77 15.95
CA ILE A 62 -6.25 3.57 15.38
C ILE A 62 -5.31 2.35 15.32
N ALA A 63 -4.00 2.55 15.46
CA ALA A 63 -3.05 1.44 15.53
C ALA A 63 -2.94 0.80 16.94
N LEU A 64 -3.32 1.50 18.01
CA LEU A 64 -3.12 1.01 19.39
C LEU A 64 -4.38 0.37 20.02
N ARG A 65 -5.57 0.61 19.48
CA ARG A 65 -6.84 0.23 20.15
C ARG A 65 -7.34 -1.21 19.90
N ALA A 66 -6.68 -1.99 19.04
CA ALA A 66 -7.05 -3.40 18.82
C ALA A 66 -6.27 -4.41 19.70
N MET A 67 -5.23 -3.96 20.42
CA MET A 67 -4.34 -4.82 21.23
C MET A 67 -4.37 -4.49 22.74
N ALA A 68 -5.40 -3.81 23.24
CA ALA A 68 -5.52 -3.52 24.69
C ALA A 68 -6.94 -3.69 25.23
N ALA A 69 -7.81 -4.39 24.49
CA ALA A 69 -9.06 -4.93 25.02
C ALA A 69 -8.87 -6.42 25.31
N ARG A 70 -8.07 -6.76 26.33
CA ARG A 70 -8.19 -7.98 27.15
C ARG A 70 -7.05 -8.05 28.18
N ASN A 71 -7.45 -7.82 29.43
CA ASN A 71 -6.83 -8.11 30.72
C ASN A 71 -6.04 -6.97 31.37
#